data_AF-M7N028-F1
#
_entry.id   AF-M7N028-F1
#
_cell.length_a   1.000
_cell.length_b   1.000
_cell.length_c   1.000
_cell.angle_alpha   90.00
_cell.angle_beta   90.00
_cell.angle_gamma   90.00
#
_symmetry.space_group_name_H-M   'P 1'
#
loop_
_entity.id
_entity.type
_entity.pdbx_description
1 polymer ?
#
loop_
_entity_poly.entity_id
_entity_poly.type
_entity_poly.pdbx_seq_one_letter_code
_entity_poly.pdbx_strand_id
1 'polypeptide(L)'
;MEPIVSEYFNIESEELYFSILPTTTGFARNAIFSGLTPLQMAKQHPDLWVGDDDDDSKNQNEEQFLERQLKKEKLEGVKFSYHKVLNNGQGKSVNDKLNNLLRNDLNVVVYNFVDMLSHARTEVQMLKELASDEAAYRSLSRSWFVHSPLFEMMKRLSEKDCRVIITTDHGTIRVRKPFKIIGDRSVNTNLRYKQGRNLNWDGNHLLEAREPERLGLPRINMSTAYVFAMEDYFFAYPNNYNYYVNYYRDTFQHGGISMEEMMVPLVSLRGKGA
;
A
#
# COMPACT_ATOMS: atom_id res chain seq x y z
N MET A 1 6.85 -2.99 15.75
CA MET A 1 7.17 -1.55 15.88
C MET A 1 6.49 -0.96 17.10
N GLU A 2 5.24 -1.35 17.36
CA GLU A 2 4.43 -0.97 18.53
C GLU A 2 5.21 -0.76 19.85
N PRO A 3 6.06 -1.69 20.36
CA PRO A 3 6.74 -1.45 21.64
C PRO A 3 7.56 -0.16 21.69
N ILE A 4 8.18 0.22 20.57
CA ILE A 4 9.00 1.44 20.44
C ILE A 4 8.11 2.67 20.40
N VAL A 5 6.97 2.58 19.71
CA VAL A 5 6.02 3.70 19.59
C VAL A 5 5.35 3.97 20.94
N SER A 6 4.97 2.91 21.65
CA SER A 6 4.32 2.94 22.95
C SER A 6 5.21 3.50 24.06
N GLU A 7 6.53 3.63 23.87
CA GLU A 7 7.39 4.38 24.80
C GLU A 7 7.04 5.88 24.81
N TYR A 8 6.61 6.44 23.67
CA TYR A 8 6.37 7.87 23.48
C TYR A 8 4.88 8.24 23.43
N PHE A 9 4.01 7.31 23.05
CA PHE A 9 2.58 7.56 22.85
C PHE A 9 1.72 6.67 23.74
N ASN A 10 0.56 7.20 24.13
CA ASN A 10 -0.57 6.40 24.59
C ASN A 10 -1.40 5.99 23.37
N ILE A 11 -1.79 4.72 23.32
CA ILE A 11 -2.73 4.21 22.31
C ILE A 11 -4.14 4.55 22.78
N GLU A 12 -4.82 5.43 22.04
CA GLU A 12 -6.22 5.79 22.33
C GLU A 12 -7.18 4.74 21.76
N SER A 13 -6.90 4.27 20.54
CA SER A 13 -7.62 3.17 19.90
C SER A 13 -6.72 2.42 18.92
N GLU A 14 -6.99 1.13 18.79
CA GLU A 14 -6.40 0.26 17.77
C GLU A 14 -7.53 -0.55 17.16
N GLU A 15 -7.76 -0.34 15.88
CA GLU A 15 -8.81 -1.00 15.11
C GLU A 15 -8.21 -1.71 13.90
N LEU A 16 -8.84 -2.79 13.49
CA LEU A 16 -8.54 -3.45 12.22
C LEU A 16 -9.66 -3.14 11.24
N TYR A 17 -9.27 -2.75 10.03
CA TYR A 17 -10.19 -2.63 8.91
C TYR A 17 -9.68 -3.41 7.71
N PHE A 18 -10.59 -3.67 6.78
CA PHE A 18 -10.23 -4.30 5.52
C PHE A 18 -9.78 -3.23 4.51
N SER A 19 -8.61 -3.43 3.93
CA SER A 19 -8.19 -2.81 2.69
C SER A 19 -9.15 -3.20 1.55
N ILE A 20 -8.91 -2.65 0.36
CA ILE A 20 -9.71 -2.93 -0.83
C ILE A 20 -8.97 -3.87 -1.77
N LEU A 21 -9.70 -4.40 -2.75
CA LEU A 21 -9.12 -5.17 -3.84
C LEU A 21 -8.83 -4.29 -5.06
N PRO A 22 -7.78 -4.61 -5.83
CA PRO A 22 -6.61 -5.38 -5.40
C PRO A 22 -5.91 -4.67 -4.22
N THR A 23 -5.23 -5.44 -3.36
CA THR A 23 -4.38 -4.91 -2.27
C THR A 23 -3.06 -4.35 -2.81
N THR A 24 -3.14 -3.52 -3.85
CA THR A 24 -2.00 -2.78 -4.39
C THR A 24 -2.06 -1.33 -3.98
N THR A 25 -0.88 -0.72 -3.86
CA THR A 25 -0.74 0.69 -3.54
C THR A 25 -1.61 1.58 -4.44
N GLY A 26 -1.57 1.37 -5.76
CA GLY A 26 -2.33 2.15 -6.75
C GLY A 26 -3.84 2.16 -6.53
N PHE A 27 -4.39 1.08 -5.99
CA PHE A 27 -5.82 0.99 -5.73
C PHE A 27 -6.11 1.41 -4.29
N ALA A 28 -5.49 0.75 -3.32
CA ALA A 28 -5.79 0.90 -1.91
C ALA A 28 -5.46 2.28 -1.36
N ARG A 29 -4.32 2.86 -1.73
CA ARG A 29 -3.92 4.18 -1.25
C ARG A 29 -4.77 5.30 -1.82
N ASN A 30 -5.05 5.26 -3.12
CA ASN A 30 -5.95 6.21 -3.74
C ASN A 30 -7.38 6.08 -3.19
N ALA A 31 -7.82 4.89 -2.80
CA ALA A 31 -9.11 4.71 -2.13
C ALA A 31 -9.15 5.36 -0.74
N ILE A 32 -8.06 5.31 0.03
CA ILE A 32 -7.94 6.05 1.30
C ILE A 32 -8.13 7.56 1.07
N PHE A 33 -7.42 8.13 0.10
CA PHE A 33 -7.44 9.59 -0.14
C PHE A 33 -8.66 10.09 -0.91
N SER A 34 -9.36 9.23 -1.64
CA SER A 34 -10.59 9.63 -2.32
C SER A 34 -11.84 9.35 -1.49
N GLY A 35 -11.77 8.39 -0.56
CA GLY A 35 -12.95 7.82 0.10
C GLY A 35 -13.89 7.10 -0.87
N LEU A 36 -13.35 6.56 -1.97
CA LEU A 36 -14.09 5.95 -3.07
C LEU A 36 -13.49 4.59 -3.45
N THR A 37 -14.32 3.72 -4.01
CA THR A 37 -13.83 2.50 -4.67
C THR A 37 -13.12 2.82 -5.99
N PRO A 38 -12.25 1.92 -6.50
CA PRO A 38 -11.61 2.08 -7.81
C PRO A 38 -12.57 2.39 -8.97
N LEU A 39 -13.72 1.72 -9.02
CA LEU A 39 -14.78 1.98 -9.99
C LEU A 39 -15.37 3.38 -9.84
N GLN A 40 -15.56 3.85 -8.61
CA GLN A 40 -16.09 5.18 -8.34
C GLN A 40 -15.06 6.25 -8.72
N MET A 41 -13.77 6.07 -8.41
CA MET A 41 -12.71 6.98 -8.84
C MET A 41 -12.65 7.08 -10.37
N ALA A 42 -12.65 5.94 -11.08
CA ALA A 42 -12.64 5.90 -12.54
C ALA A 42 -13.84 6.63 -13.19
N LYS A 43 -15.01 6.62 -12.52
CA LYS A 43 -16.22 7.28 -13.02
C LYS A 43 -16.32 8.76 -12.65
N GLN A 44 -15.97 9.11 -11.40
CA GLN A 44 -16.18 10.45 -10.84
C GLN A 44 -14.98 11.37 -11.06
N HIS A 45 -13.78 10.81 -11.15
CA HIS A 45 -12.52 11.54 -11.29
C HIS A 45 -11.65 10.91 -12.40
N PRO A 46 -12.17 10.78 -13.64
CA PRO A 46 -11.42 10.18 -14.75
C PRO A 46 -10.16 10.99 -15.13
N ASP A 47 -10.08 12.25 -14.70
CA ASP A 47 -8.94 13.13 -14.88
C ASP A 47 -7.79 12.85 -13.90
N LEU A 48 -8.09 12.23 -12.74
CA LEU A 48 -7.10 11.85 -11.74
C LEU A 48 -6.80 10.35 -11.73
N TRP A 49 -7.78 9.53 -12.12
CA TRP A 49 -7.69 8.08 -12.09
C TRP A 49 -6.74 7.56 -13.16
N VAL A 50 -5.75 6.77 -12.72
CA VAL A 50 -4.83 6.06 -13.60
C VAL A 50 -5.09 4.57 -13.42
N GLY A 51 -5.42 3.90 -14.53
CA GLY A 51 -5.67 2.46 -14.57
C GLY A 51 -4.39 1.61 -14.52
N ASP A 52 -4.55 0.30 -14.65
CA ASP A 52 -3.42 -0.64 -14.50
C ASP A 52 -2.42 -0.65 -15.66
N ASP A 53 -2.74 0.02 -16.76
CA ASP A 53 -1.99 0.02 -18.01
C ASP A 53 -0.76 0.95 -17.98
N ASP A 54 -0.69 1.85 -16.98
CA ASP A 54 0.37 2.86 -16.83
C ASP A 54 0.99 2.79 -15.43
N ASP A 55 2.08 2.04 -15.29
CA ASP A 55 2.75 1.80 -14.00
C ASP A 55 3.43 3.04 -13.41
N ASP A 56 3.84 4.02 -14.22
CA ASP A 56 4.64 5.16 -13.77
C ASP A 56 3.81 6.27 -13.10
N SER A 57 2.48 6.28 -13.27
CA SER A 57 1.61 7.39 -12.85
C SER A 57 0.53 7.05 -11.79
N LYS A 58 0.41 5.79 -11.35
CA LYS A 58 -0.72 5.29 -10.52
C LYS A 58 -0.95 6.02 -9.19
N ASN A 59 0.05 6.71 -8.63
CA ASN A 59 -0.04 7.35 -7.32
C ASN A 59 0.42 8.82 -7.36
N GLN A 60 0.23 9.53 -8.48
CA GLN A 60 0.68 10.92 -8.60
C GLN A 60 -0.37 11.93 -8.11
N ASN A 61 -1.64 11.53 -8.01
CA ASN A 61 -2.77 12.43 -7.76
C ASN A 61 -3.38 12.30 -6.34
N GLU A 62 -2.63 11.74 -5.39
CA GLU A 62 -3.12 11.45 -4.02
C GLU A 62 -3.57 12.73 -3.29
N GLU A 63 -2.82 13.82 -3.41
CA GLU A 63 -3.15 15.12 -2.79
C GLU A 63 -4.45 15.69 -3.37
N GLN A 64 -4.63 15.60 -4.69
CA GLN A 64 -5.82 16.06 -5.38
C GLN A 64 -7.05 15.21 -5.05
N PHE A 65 -6.88 13.91 -4.84
CA PHE A 65 -7.96 13.07 -4.32
C PHE A 65 -8.37 13.51 -2.91
N LEU A 66 -7.40 13.74 -2.02
CA LEU A 66 -7.67 14.22 -0.66
C LEU A 66 -8.40 15.57 -0.66
N GLU A 67 -7.95 16.52 -1.50
CA GLU A 67 -8.60 17.82 -1.65
C GLU A 67 -10.08 17.67 -2.06
N ARG A 68 -10.35 16.82 -3.06
CA ARG A 68 -11.73 16.53 -3.52
C ARG A 68 -12.56 15.82 -2.46
N GLN A 69 -11.96 14.91 -1.70
CA GLN A 69 -12.63 14.23 -0.59
C GLN A 69 -13.02 15.23 0.51
N LEU A 70 -12.10 16.08 0.95
CA LEU A 70 -12.40 17.14 1.94
C LEU A 70 -13.53 18.05 1.47
N LYS A 71 -13.51 18.43 0.19
CA LYS A 71 -14.59 19.22 -0.42
C LYS A 71 -15.94 18.48 -0.39
N LYS A 72 -15.95 17.21 -0.80
CA LYS A 72 -17.16 16.35 -0.79
C LYS A 72 -17.75 16.21 0.62
N GLU A 73 -16.89 16.09 1.64
CA GLU A 73 -17.29 16.00 3.05
C GLU A 73 -17.60 17.37 3.70
N LYS A 74 -17.63 18.45 2.92
CA LYS A 74 -17.91 19.83 3.36
C LYS A 74 -16.90 20.36 4.39
N LEU A 75 -15.65 19.93 4.27
CA LEU A 75 -14.50 20.33 5.10
C LEU A 75 -13.57 21.30 4.36
N GLU A 76 -14.10 22.13 3.45
CA GLU A 76 -13.31 23.08 2.64
C GLU A 76 -12.52 24.11 3.47
N GLY A 77 -12.90 24.33 4.73
CA GLY A 77 -12.19 25.21 5.66
C GLY A 77 -10.99 24.55 6.36
N VAL A 78 -10.82 23.23 6.24
CA VAL A 78 -9.68 22.49 6.83
C VAL A 78 -8.42 22.86 6.08
N LYS A 79 -7.49 23.49 6.79
CA LYS A 79 -6.15 23.74 6.24
C LYS A 79 -5.35 22.45 6.33
N PHE A 80 -4.96 21.89 5.20
CA PHE A 80 -4.18 20.65 5.16
C PHE A 80 -2.87 20.77 4.39
N SER A 81 -2.00 19.78 4.54
CA SER A 81 -0.87 19.54 3.65
C SER A 81 -0.65 18.06 3.37
N TYR A 82 -0.07 17.76 2.21
CA TYR A 82 0.30 16.41 1.80
C TYR A 82 1.81 16.32 1.54
N HIS A 83 2.45 15.27 2.06
CA HIS A 83 3.88 15.05 1.89
C HIS A 83 4.18 13.59 1.56
N LYS A 84 4.64 13.34 0.34
CA LYS A 84 5.14 12.03 -0.07
C LYS A 84 6.65 11.94 0.15
N VAL A 85 7.07 11.05 1.04
CA VAL A 85 8.47 10.83 1.41
C VAL A 85 8.97 9.55 0.72
N LEU A 86 9.84 9.72 -0.27
CA LEU A 86 10.45 8.66 -1.08
C LEU A 86 11.88 8.36 -0.66
N ASN A 87 12.54 9.26 0.06
CA ASN A 87 13.90 9.07 0.54
C ASN A 87 14.17 9.79 1.86
N ASN A 88 15.31 9.46 2.49
CA ASN A 88 15.71 10.00 3.79
C ASN A 88 15.84 11.53 3.78
N GLY A 89 16.36 12.12 2.69
CA GLY A 89 16.51 13.57 2.56
C GLY A 89 15.17 14.31 2.58
N GLN A 90 14.18 13.80 1.85
CA GLN A 90 12.81 14.33 1.89
C GLN A 90 12.21 14.22 3.29
N GLY A 91 12.41 13.09 3.98
CA GLY A 91 11.93 12.89 5.35
C GLY A 91 12.50 13.92 6.33
N LYS A 92 13.80 14.22 6.24
CA LYS A 92 14.42 15.28 7.05
C LYS A 92 13.84 16.66 6.74
N SER A 93 13.61 16.97 5.46
CA SER A 93 13.00 18.24 5.07
C SER A 93 11.58 18.44 5.62
N VAL A 94 10.79 17.37 5.72
CA VAL A 94 9.47 17.40 6.38
C VAL A 94 9.64 17.69 7.88
N ASN A 95 10.58 17.02 8.55
CA ASN A 95 10.87 17.24 9.97
C ASN A 95 11.30 18.68 10.27
N ASP A 96 12.13 19.29 9.43
CA ASP A 96 12.58 20.69 9.61
C ASP A 96 11.41 21.67 9.59
N LYS A 97 10.33 21.34 8.86
CA LYS A 97 9.12 22.15 8.72
C LYS A 97 8.04 21.84 9.76
N LEU A 98 8.28 20.93 10.72
CA LEU A 98 7.26 20.44 11.65
C LEU A 98 6.48 21.56 12.37
N ASN A 99 7.15 22.63 12.81
CA ASN A 99 6.48 23.76 13.48
C ASN A 99 5.48 24.50 12.58
N ASN A 100 5.70 24.49 11.26
CA ASN A 100 4.75 25.03 10.30
C ASN A 100 3.60 24.06 10.05
N LEU A 101 3.89 22.76 10.00
CA LEU A 101 2.87 21.70 9.84
C LEU A 101 1.87 21.71 11.00
N LEU A 102 2.33 21.95 12.23
CA LEU A 102 1.45 22.07 13.41
C LEU A 102 0.45 23.24 13.36
N ARG A 103 0.54 24.12 12.36
CA ARG A 103 -0.46 25.19 12.12
C ARG A 103 -1.58 24.75 11.18
N ASN A 104 -1.53 23.54 10.64
CA ASN A 104 -2.56 22.97 9.81
C ASN A 104 -3.49 22.11 10.68
N ASP A 105 -4.76 22.01 10.30
CA ASP A 105 -5.73 21.14 10.96
C ASP A 105 -5.49 19.66 10.62
N LEU A 106 -4.94 19.40 9.43
CA LEU A 106 -4.59 18.06 8.94
C LEU A 106 -3.22 18.07 8.27
N ASN A 107 -2.35 17.12 8.60
CA ASN A 107 -1.14 16.86 7.84
C ASN A 107 -1.11 15.38 7.47
N VAL A 108 -0.93 15.11 6.18
CA VAL A 108 -0.80 13.74 5.65
C VAL A 108 0.62 13.52 5.20
N VAL A 109 1.27 12.49 5.74
CA VAL A 109 2.64 12.12 5.38
C VAL A 109 2.68 10.66 4.98
N VAL A 110 3.03 10.40 3.72
CA VAL A 110 3.11 9.06 3.16
C VAL A 110 4.57 8.65 3.06
N TYR A 111 4.96 7.62 3.80
CA TYR A 111 6.32 7.04 3.73
C TYR A 111 6.30 5.80 2.85
N ASN A 112 7.08 5.80 1.77
CA ASN A 112 7.24 4.61 0.94
C ASN A 112 8.40 3.75 1.45
N PHE A 113 8.08 2.80 2.34
CA PHE A 113 9.07 1.92 2.96
C PHE A 113 9.88 1.09 1.96
N VAL A 114 9.23 0.57 0.91
CA VAL A 114 9.89 -0.29 -0.09
C VAL A 114 10.89 0.52 -0.90
N ASP A 115 10.49 1.66 -1.47
CA ASP A 115 11.41 2.55 -2.21
C ASP A 115 12.58 3.02 -1.33
N MET A 116 12.34 3.24 -0.04
CA MET A 116 13.36 3.62 0.93
C MET A 116 14.31 2.48 1.31
N LEU A 117 13.91 1.22 1.12
CA LEU A 117 14.78 0.05 1.27
C LEU A 117 15.46 -0.34 -0.04
N SER A 118 14.85 -0.07 -1.19
CA SER A 118 15.32 -0.48 -2.51
C SER A 118 15.82 0.71 -3.33
N HIS A 119 16.99 1.24 -2.99
CA HIS A 119 17.70 2.17 -3.85
C HIS A 119 18.56 1.36 -4.85
N ALA A 120 17.89 0.86 -5.89
CA ALA A 120 18.39 0.14 -7.08
C ALA A 120 18.10 -1.37 -7.13
N ARG A 121 17.96 -1.90 -8.36
CA ARG A 121 17.71 -3.33 -8.66
C ARG A 121 18.73 -4.28 -8.01
N THR A 122 19.96 -3.83 -7.79
CA THR A 122 21.03 -4.56 -7.07
C THR A 122 20.71 -4.80 -5.60
N GLU A 123 19.91 -3.92 -4.97
CA GLU A 123 19.56 -4.02 -3.55
C GLU A 123 18.34 -4.92 -3.30
N VAL A 124 17.45 -5.12 -4.27
CA VAL A 124 16.29 -6.03 -4.12
C VAL A 124 16.77 -7.48 -3.89
N GLN A 125 17.85 -7.88 -4.55
CA GLN A 125 18.42 -9.21 -4.36
C GLN A 125 19.12 -9.34 -3.00
N MET A 126 19.83 -8.29 -2.55
CA MET A 126 20.35 -8.22 -1.17
C MET A 126 19.23 -8.19 -0.13
N LEU A 127 18.13 -7.48 -0.36
CA LEU A 127 16.95 -7.47 0.50
C LEU A 127 16.36 -8.86 0.64
N LYS A 128 16.26 -9.62 -0.45
CA LYS A 128 15.83 -11.03 -0.39
C LYS A 128 16.77 -11.88 0.47
N GLU A 129 18.08 -11.66 0.38
CA GLU A 129 19.06 -12.37 1.21
C GLU A 129 18.98 -11.96 2.68
N LEU A 130 18.82 -10.67 2.97
CA LEU A 130 18.75 -10.11 4.33
C LEU A 130 17.41 -10.36 5.02
N ALA A 131 16.33 -10.44 4.26
CA ALA A 131 14.97 -10.69 4.73
C ALA A 131 14.46 -12.06 4.25
N SER A 132 15.27 -13.09 4.48
CA SER A 132 14.99 -14.47 4.07
C SER A 132 13.77 -15.10 4.77
N ASP A 133 13.29 -14.50 5.84
CA ASP A 133 12.03 -14.81 6.49
C ASP A 133 11.33 -13.60 7.13
N GLU A 134 10.16 -13.85 7.72
CA GLU A 134 9.35 -12.81 8.37
C GLU A 134 10.04 -12.22 9.59
N ALA A 135 10.80 -13.01 10.35
CA ALA A 135 11.51 -12.50 11.51
C ALA A 135 12.63 -11.55 11.09
N ALA A 136 13.38 -11.91 10.05
CA ALA A 136 14.41 -11.09 9.44
C ALA A 136 13.81 -9.82 8.82
N TYR A 137 12.70 -9.93 8.09
CA TYR A 137 11.98 -8.77 7.53
C TYR A 137 11.50 -7.81 8.62
N ARG A 138 10.92 -8.32 9.71
CA ARG A 138 10.52 -7.51 10.88
C ARG A 138 11.71 -6.85 11.55
N SER A 139 12.83 -7.57 11.68
CA SER A 139 14.07 -7.04 12.27
C SER A 139 14.64 -5.88 11.44
N LEU A 140 14.72 -6.06 10.11
CA LEU A 140 15.17 -5.02 9.18
C LEU A 140 14.25 -3.80 9.23
N SER A 141 12.93 -4.02 9.19
CA SER A 141 11.93 -2.96 9.28
C SER A 141 12.05 -2.18 10.59
N ARG A 142 12.24 -2.89 11.72
CA ARG A 142 12.48 -2.28 13.02
C ARG A 142 13.77 -1.44 13.02
N SER A 143 14.86 -1.96 12.48
CA SER A 143 16.14 -1.26 12.42
C SER A 143 16.02 0.02 11.58
N TRP A 144 15.45 -0.08 10.37
CA TRP A 144 15.18 1.08 9.53
C TRP A 144 14.34 2.12 10.27
N PHE A 145 13.24 1.70 10.90
CA PHE A 145 12.32 2.62 11.58
C PHE A 145 13.03 3.43 12.66
N VAL A 146 13.79 2.79 13.54
CA VAL A 146 14.50 3.45 14.65
C VAL A 146 15.52 4.49 14.17
N HIS A 147 16.08 4.32 12.97
CA HIS A 147 17.04 5.24 12.36
C HIS A 147 16.42 6.17 11.30
N SER A 148 15.10 6.13 11.12
CA SER A 148 14.39 6.89 10.09
C SER A 148 14.00 8.31 10.55
N PRO A 149 13.85 9.27 9.61
CA PRO A 149 13.21 10.54 9.90
C PRO A 149 11.78 10.40 10.43
N LEU A 150 11.05 9.34 10.06
CA LEU A 150 9.70 9.07 10.57
C LEU A 150 9.71 8.92 12.10
N PHE A 151 10.64 8.12 12.63
CA PHE A 151 10.73 7.95 14.09
C PHE A 151 11.17 9.23 14.80
N GLU A 152 12.07 10.02 14.19
CA GLU A 152 12.41 11.34 14.70
C GLU A 152 11.18 12.28 14.74
N MET A 153 10.38 12.30 13.68
CA MET A 153 9.12 13.05 13.61
C MET A 153 8.18 12.63 14.74
N MET A 154 7.99 11.32 14.91
CA MET A 154 7.13 10.76 15.95
C MET A 154 7.57 11.16 17.36
N LYS A 155 8.87 11.09 17.68
CA LYS A 155 9.36 11.58 18.98
C LYS A 155 9.02 13.04 19.20
N ARG A 156 9.23 13.90 18.20
CA ARG A 156 8.92 15.33 18.30
C ARG A 156 7.41 15.58 18.44
N LEU A 157 6.57 14.80 17.75
CA LEU A 157 5.11 14.87 17.85
C LEU A 157 4.59 14.38 19.22
N SER A 158 5.31 13.48 19.89
CA SER A 158 4.92 12.98 21.21
C SER A 158 4.95 14.04 22.33
N GLU A 159 5.62 15.16 22.07
CA GLU A 159 5.73 16.35 22.94
C GLU A 159 4.78 17.48 22.51
N LYS A 160 3.81 17.20 21.63
CA LYS A 160 2.89 18.18 21.06
C LYS A 160 1.46 17.77 21.31
N ASP A 161 0.62 18.77 21.51
CA ASP A 161 -0.82 18.60 21.70
C ASP A 161 -1.53 18.30 20.37
N CYS A 162 -1.25 17.13 19.79
CA CYS A 162 -1.83 16.67 18.55
C CYS A 162 -2.19 15.18 18.62
N ARG A 163 -3.14 14.75 17.81
CA ARG A 163 -3.44 13.34 17.56
C ARG A 163 -2.59 12.85 16.39
N VAL A 164 -1.97 11.67 16.55
CA VAL A 164 -1.26 10.99 15.48
C VAL A 164 -2.06 9.75 15.08
N ILE A 165 -2.36 9.62 13.79
CA ILE A 165 -3.05 8.45 13.24
C ILE A 165 -2.06 7.69 12.37
N ILE A 166 -1.92 6.39 12.60
CA ILE A 166 -1.04 5.50 11.83
C ILE A 166 -1.88 4.42 11.16
N THR A 167 -1.67 4.22 9.87
CA THR A 167 -2.27 3.14 9.09
C THR A 167 -1.38 2.77 7.90
N THR A 168 -1.78 1.74 7.16
CA THR A 168 -1.17 1.31 5.90
C THR A 168 -2.26 1.05 4.87
N ASP A 169 -1.93 1.21 3.59
CA ASP A 169 -2.85 0.96 2.47
C ASP A 169 -3.18 -0.53 2.31
N HIS A 170 -2.18 -1.39 2.47
CA HIS A 170 -2.33 -2.84 2.50
C HIS A 170 -1.22 -3.45 3.37
N GLY A 171 -1.34 -4.74 3.69
CA GLY A 171 -0.24 -5.51 4.22
C GLY A 171 0.53 -6.25 3.13
N THR A 172 1.25 -7.29 3.53
CA THR A 172 2.05 -8.13 2.61
C THR A 172 2.16 -9.54 3.16
N ILE A 173 2.32 -10.51 2.26
CA ILE A 173 2.51 -11.92 2.61
C ILE A 173 3.73 -12.49 1.89
N ARG A 174 4.48 -13.37 2.57
CA ARG A 174 5.54 -14.16 1.96
C ARG A 174 4.93 -15.25 1.09
N VAL A 175 5.14 -15.17 -0.23
CA VAL A 175 4.57 -16.14 -1.17
C VAL A 175 5.44 -17.38 -1.27
N ARG A 176 4.83 -18.56 -1.42
CA ARG A 176 5.55 -19.84 -1.47
C ARG A 176 5.08 -20.76 -2.59
N LYS A 177 3.76 -20.81 -2.80
CA LYS A 177 3.13 -21.78 -3.68
C LYS A 177 2.84 -21.16 -5.05
N PRO A 178 3.52 -21.58 -6.12
CA PRO A 178 3.21 -21.04 -7.44
C PRO A 178 1.87 -21.59 -7.93
N PHE A 179 1.10 -20.74 -8.59
CA PHE A 179 -0.17 -21.07 -9.22
C PHE A 179 -0.10 -20.70 -10.70
N LYS A 180 -0.27 -21.70 -11.57
CA LYS A 180 -0.18 -21.48 -13.01
C LYS A 180 -1.37 -20.69 -13.50
N ILE A 181 -1.10 -19.64 -14.26
CA ILE A 181 -2.12 -18.86 -14.96
C ILE A 181 -1.69 -18.58 -16.39
N ILE A 182 -2.65 -18.66 -17.31
CA ILE A 182 -2.50 -18.37 -18.73
C ILE A 182 -3.40 -17.18 -19.04
N GLY A 183 -2.92 -16.25 -19.85
CA GLY A 183 -3.72 -15.13 -20.32
C GLY A 183 -3.04 -14.43 -21.49
N ASP A 184 -3.74 -13.45 -22.04
CA ASP A 184 -3.21 -12.65 -23.15
C ASP A 184 -2.03 -11.76 -22.70
N ARG A 185 -1.27 -11.24 -23.67
CA ARG A 185 -0.11 -10.35 -23.38
C ARG A 185 -0.46 -9.06 -22.64
N SER A 186 -1.72 -8.63 -22.70
CA SER A 186 -2.21 -7.43 -22.02
C SER A 186 -2.51 -7.65 -20.53
N VAL A 187 -2.32 -8.87 -20.01
CA VAL A 187 -2.50 -9.14 -18.58
C VAL A 187 -1.36 -8.47 -17.81
N ASN A 188 -1.71 -7.77 -16.73
CA ASN A 188 -0.77 -7.08 -15.87
C ASN A 188 0.32 -8.01 -15.28
N THR A 189 1.38 -7.40 -14.74
CA THR A 189 2.57 -8.11 -14.26
C THR A 189 2.50 -8.51 -12.79
N ASN A 190 1.53 -8.00 -12.01
CA ASN A 190 1.40 -8.29 -10.57
C ASN A 190 1.28 -9.80 -10.28
N LEU A 191 1.91 -10.28 -9.21
CA LEU A 191 1.99 -11.71 -8.90
C LEU A 191 0.84 -12.23 -8.05
N ARG A 192 0.03 -11.34 -7.47
CA ARG A 192 -1.02 -11.66 -6.51
C ARG A 192 -2.43 -11.39 -7.04
N TYR A 193 -2.58 -10.56 -8.07
CA TYR A 193 -3.79 -10.49 -8.86
C TYR A 193 -3.47 -10.38 -10.35
N LYS A 194 -4.36 -10.91 -11.18
CA LYS A 194 -4.36 -10.67 -12.62
C LYS A 194 -5.63 -9.96 -13.06
N GLN A 195 -5.45 -8.98 -13.94
CA GLN A 195 -6.55 -8.36 -14.67
C GLN A 195 -6.31 -8.57 -16.17
N GLY A 196 -7.33 -9.04 -16.90
CA GLY A 196 -7.26 -9.10 -18.36
C GLY A 196 -8.31 -9.98 -18.99
N ARG A 197 -8.08 -10.32 -20.26
CA ARG A 197 -8.95 -11.17 -21.07
C ARG A 197 -8.37 -12.58 -21.16
N ASN A 198 -9.23 -13.56 -21.43
CA ASN A 198 -8.86 -14.96 -21.70
C ASN A 198 -7.98 -15.58 -20.59
N LEU A 199 -8.22 -15.19 -19.34
CA LEU A 199 -7.55 -15.78 -18.18
C LEU A 199 -8.02 -17.24 -18.01
N ASN A 200 -7.06 -18.16 -17.92
CA ASN A 200 -7.28 -19.59 -17.74
C ASN A 200 -6.33 -20.13 -16.67
N TRP A 201 -6.83 -21.03 -15.84
CA TRP A 201 -6.09 -21.68 -14.77
C TRP A 201 -6.70 -23.06 -14.47
N ASP A 202 -6.00 -23.84 -13.65
CA ASP A 202 -6.48 -25.12 -13.13
C ASP A 202 -6.36 -25.12 -11.60
N GLY A 203 -7.43 -25.49 -10.91
CA GLY A 203 -7.53 -25.46 -9.44
C GLY A 203 -8.32 -24.27 -8.87
N ASN A 204 -8.38 -24.20 -7.54
CA ASN A 204 -9.30 -23.33 -6.77
C ASN A 204 -8.59 -22.42 -5.73
N HIS A 205 -7.29 -22.15 -5.90
CA HIS A 205 -6.51 -21.31 -4.98
C HIS A 205 -6.55 -19.82 -5.31
N LEU A 206 -7.65 -19.37 -5.92
CA LEU A 206 -7.89 -17.97 -6.28
C LEU A 206 -9.37 -17.61 -6.14
N LEU A 207 -9.63 -16.31 -6.02
CA LEU A 207 -10.96 -15.73 -6.17
C LEU A 207 -11.10 -15.21 -7.60
N GLU A 208 -12.13 -15.64 -8.32
CA GLU A 208 -12.48 -15.10 -9.63
C GLU A 208 -13.58 -14.04 -9.53
N ALA A 209 -13.38 -12.91 -10.21
CA ALA A 209 -14.37 -11.87 -10.38
C ALA A 209 -14.60 -11.58 -11.88
N ARG A 210 -15.58 -12.27 -12.47
CA ARG A 210 -16.05 -12.03 -13.85
C ARG A 210 -16.87 -10.75 -14.00
N GLU A 211 -17.46 -10.30 -12.89
CA GLU A 211 -18.21 -9.04 -12.80
C GLU A 211 -17.49 -8.09 -11.83
N PRO A 212 -16.34 -7.52 -12.24
CA PRO A 212 -15.49 -6.72 -11.35
C PRO A 212 -16.20 -5.55 -10.66
N GLU A 213 -17.22 -5.00 -11.31
CA GLU A 213 -17.99 -3.88 -10.76
C GLU A 213 -18.71 -4.24 -9.46
N ARG A 214 -19.05 -5.52 -9.23
CA ARG A 214 -19.63 -6.00 -7.96
C ARG A 214 -18.66 -5.90 -6.80
N LEU A 215 -17.35 -5.87 -7.08
CA LEU A 215 -16.29 -5.63 -6.10
C LEU A 215 -15.82 -4.17 -6.10
N GLY A 216 -16.52 -3.27 -6.81
CA GLY A 216 -16.11 -1.87 -6.93
C GLY A 216 -14.87 -1.67 -7.80
N LEU A 217 -14.60 -2.58 -8.75
CA LEU A 217 -13.47 -2.50 -9.68
C LEU A 217 -13.90 -2.01 -11.07
N PRO A 218 -13.05 -1.24 -11.77
CA PRO A 218 -13.32 -0.81 -13.13
C PRO A 218 -13.24 -1.97 -14.13
N ARG A 219 -14.18 -2.00 -15.07
CA ARG A 219 -14.15 -2.93 -16.21
C ARG A 219 -13.55 -2.22 -17.42
N ILE A 220 -12.32 -2.57 -17.81
CA ILE A 220 -11.63 -1.98 -18.97
C ILE A 220 -12.32 -2.41 -20.29
N ASN A 221 -12.79 -3.66 -20.37
CA ASN A 221 -13.51 -4.18 -21.53
C ASN A 221 -14.58 -5.19 -21.11
N MET A 222 -15.55 -5.49 -21.99
CA MET A 222 -16.65 -6.42 -21.69
C MET A 222 -16.21 -7.79 -21.16
N SER A 223 -15.06 -8.30 -21.61
CA SER A 223 -14.51 -9.61 -21.22
C SER A 223 -13.41 -9.53 -20.16
N THR A 224 -13.18 -8.38 -19.53
CA THR A 224 -12.20 -8.24 -18.46
C THR A 224 -12.65 -9.02 -17.23
N ALA A 225 -11.82 -9.97 -16.80
CA ALA A 225 -11.96 -10.64 -15.51
C ALA A 225 -10.79 -10.23 -14.60
N TYR A 226 -11.04 -10.30 -13.30
CA TYR A 226 -10.01 -10.22 -12.27
C TYR A 226 -9.90 -11.56 -11.57
N VAL A 227 -8.68 -11.93 -11.21
CA VAL A 227 -8.43 -13.06 -10.31
C VAL A 227 -7.45 -12.65 -9.23
N PHE A 228 -7.69 -13.09 -8.00
CA PHE A 228 -6.88 -12.76 -6.82
C PHE A 228 -6.36 -14.04 -6.20
N ALA A 229 -5.05 -14.13 -5.99
CA ALA A 229 -4.44 -15.25 -5.29
C ALA A 229 -4.88 -15.25 -3.82
N MET A 230 -5.17 -16.44 -3.30
CA MET A 230 -5.48 -16.68 -1.89
C MET A 230 -4.23 -17.16 -1.15
N GLU A 231 -4.21 -17.02 0.18
CA GLU A 231 -3.13 -17.53 1.04
C GLU A 231 -1.73 -17.12 0.53
N ASP A 232 -0.74 -18.01 0.62
CA ASP A 232 0.64 -17.82 0.16
C ASP A 232 0.85 -18.18 -1.33
N TYR A 233 -0.22 -18.23 -2.15
CA TYR A 233 -0.12 -18.53 -3.59
C TYR A 233 0.31 -17.32 -4.42
N PHE A 234 1.04 -17.53 -5.51
CA PHE A 234 1.37 -16.45 -6.46
C PHE A 234 1.30 -16.93 -7.90
N PHE A 235 0.89 -16.04 -8.79
CA PHE A 235 0.74 -16.33 -10.20
C PHE A 235 2.08 -16.46 -10.91
N ALA A 236 2.25 -17.55 -11.65
CA ALA A 236 3.40 -17.77 -12.52
C ALA A 236 2.95 -18.24 -13.90
N TYR A 237 3.48 -17.60 -14.94
CA TYR A 237 3.18 -17.96 -16.33
C TYR A 237 3.92 -19.25 -16.74
N PRO A 238 3.36 -20.08 -17.65
CA PRO A 238 4.01 -21.31 -18.10
C PRO A 238 5.37 -21.07 -18.77
N ASN A 239 5.53 -19.95 -19.47
CA ASN A 239 6.79 -19.59 -20.12
C ASN A 239 7.83 -19.27 -19.05
N ASN A 240 8.98 -19.95 -19.10
CA ASN A 240 10.04 -19.85 -18.08
C ASN A 240 9.52 -20.09 -16.64
N TYR A 241 8.51 -20.94 -16.47
CA TYR A 241 7.85 -21.18 -15.18
C TYR A 241 8.83 -21.43 -14.04
N ASN A 242 9.75 -22.38 -14.18
CA ASN A 242 10.71 -22.72 -13.13
C ASN A 242 11.61 -21.55 -12.73
N TYR A 243 12.02 -20.71 -13.68
CA TYR A 243 12.80 -19.51 -13.39
C TYR A 243 11.99 -18.53 -12.52
N TYR A 244 10.77 -18.20 -12.94
CA TYR A 244 9.91 -17.25 -12.20
C TYR A 244 9.50 -17.79 -10.84
N VAL A 245 9.20 -19.09 -10.74
CA VAL A 245 8.91 -19.74 -9.46
C VAL A 245 10.10 -19.59 -8.52
N ASN A 246 11.31 -19.91 -8.96
CA ASN A 246 12.49 -19.77 -8.12
C ASN A 246 12.81 -18.31 -7.79
N TYR A 247 12.52 -17.38 -8.70
CA TYR A 247 12.80 -15.97 -8.51
C TYR A 247 11.86 -15.29 -7.50
N TYR A 248 10.58 -15.67 -7.48
CA TYR A 248 9.56 -15.04 -6.64
C TYR A 248 9.13 -15.85 -5.42
N ARG A 249 9.47 -17.15 -5.35
CA ARG A 249 9.26 -17.89 -4.12
C ARG A 249 10.01 -17.20 -2.99
N ASP A 250 9.36 -17.15 -1.82
CA ASP A 250 9.84 -16.54 -0.60
C ASP A 250 9.98 -15.01 -0.62
N THR A 251 9.43 -14.34 -1.63
CA THR A 251 9.33 -12.88 -1.63
C THR A 251 8.07 -12.39 -0.94
N PHE A 252 8.14 -11.22 -0.32
CA PHE A 252 6.97 -10.51 0.21
C PHE A 252 6.23 -9.84 -0.94
N GLN A 253 4.94 -10.11 -1.08
CA GLN A 253 4.10 -9.61 -2.17
C GLN A 253 2.77 -9.10 -1.62
N HIS A 254 2.06 -8.36 -2.45
CA HIS A 254 0.72 -7.83 -2.17
C HIS A 254 -0.08 -7.73 -3.49
N GLY A 255 -1.39 -7.54 -3.39
CA GLY A 255 -2.33 -7.47 -4.51
C GLY A 255 -3.44 -8.52 -4.44
N GLY A 256 -3.26 -9.56 -3.63
CA GLY A 256 -4.18 -10.68 -3.46
C GLY A 256 -5.24 -10.42 -2.39
N ILE A 257 -5.82 -11.50 -1.87
CA ILE A 257 -6.89 -11.47 -0.86
C ILE A 257 -6.52 -12.24 0.42
N SER A 258 -5.23 -12.41 0.71
CA SER A 258 -4.84 -13.02 1.99
C SER A 258 -5.22 -12.10 3.16
N MET A 259 -5.40 -12.67 4.35
CA MET A 259 -5.75 -11.88 5.55
C MET A 259 -4.64 -10.87 5.89
N GLU A 260 -3.39 -11.28 5.71
CA GLU A 260 -2.21 -10.44 5.93
C GLU A 260 -2.14 -9.25 4.96
N GLU A 261 -2.66 -9.40 3.74
CA GLU A 261 -2.77 -8.31 2.77
C GLU A 261 -3.96 -7.39 3.10
N MET A 262 -5.10 -7.98 3.47
CA MET A 262 -6.38 -7.29 3.60
C MET A 262 -6.60 -6.62 4.95
N MET A 263 -6.17 -7.22 6.07
CA MET A 263 -6.43 -6.69 7.41
C MET A 263 -5.31 -5.73 7.82
N VAL A 264 -5.65 -4.45 7.91
CA VAL A 264 -4.68 -3.39 8.19
C VAL A 264 -5.07 -2.60 9.43
N PRO A 265 -4.08 -2.15 10.23
CA PRO A 265 -4.36 -1.41 11.46
C PRO A 265 -4.71 0.05 11.16
N LEU A 266 -5.59 0.60 11.98
CA LEU A 266 -5.83 2.02 12.16
C LEU A 266 -5.62 2.35 13.63
N VAL A 267 -4.55 3.08 13.93
CA VAL A 267 -4.13 3.35 15.31
C VAL A 267 -4.21 4.84 15.58
N SER A 268 -4.96 5.23 16.62
CA SER A 268 -5.00 6.60 17.15
C SER A 268 -4.08 6.72 18.36
N LEU A 269 -3.19 7.70 18.32
CA LEU A 269 -2.16 7.91 19.33
C LEU A 269 -2.22 9.33 19.90
N ARG A 270 -1.94 9.45 21.20
CA ARG A 270 -1.70 10.73 21.88
C ARG A 270 -0.32 10.76 22.51
N GLY A 271 0.41 11.86 22.33
CA GLY A 271 1.73 12.03 22.91
C GLY A 271 1.70 11.96 24.44
N LYS A 272 2.68 11.29 25.06
CA LYS A 272 2.80 11.22 26.53
C LYS A 272 3.39 12.48 27.14
N GLY A 273 4.10 13.29 26.35
CA GLY A 273 4.66 14.57 26.77
C GLY A 273 3.80 15.78 26.39
N ALA A 274 2.61 15.53 25.82
CA ALA A 274 1.64 16.55 25.45
C ALA A 274 0.89 17.11 26.67
#